data_AF-A0A2I6SAQ8-F1
#
_entry.id   AF-A0A2I6SAQ8-F1
#
_cell.length_a   1.000
_cell.length_b   1.000
_cell.length_c   1.000
_cell.angle_alpha   90.00
_cell.angle_beta   90.00
_cell.angle_gamma   90.00
#
_symmetry.space_group_name_H-M   'P 1'
#
loop_
_entity.id
_entity.type
_entity.pdbx_description
1 polymer ?
#
loop_
_entity_poly.entity_id
_entity_poly.type
_entity_poly.pdbx_seq_one_letter_code
_entity_poly.pdbx_strand_id
1 'polypeptide(L)'
;MGFAAVLKQLPKVSHLASIELLDDGDAVVATIENRPGQGGSLAVYNHLAQVHGAITPEAARKGLELFSEHTEDALANPGKHPNIDRLIGLVERGETLRVKHRFAL
;
A
#
# COMPACT_ATOMS: atom_id res chain seq x y z
N MET A 1 9.97 2.85 14.96
CA MET A 1 10.44 1.47 14.66
C MET A 1 10.71 1.44 13.18
N GLY A 2 11.87 0.96 12.71
CA GLY A 2 12.19 1.01 11.28
C GLY A 2 11.30 0.12 10.41
N PHE A 3 11.20 0.41 9.12
CA PHE A 3 10.31 -0.30 8.18
C PHE A 3 10.55 -1.81 8.17
N ALA A 4 11.82 -2.24 8.20
CA ALA A 4 12.17 -3.65 8.24
C ALA A 4 11.64 -4.39 9.50
N ALA A 5 11.48 -3.68 10.62
CA ALA A 5 10.90 -4.24 11.84
C ALA A 5 9.36 -4.25 11.79
N VAL A 6 8.75 -3.23 11.16
CA VAL A 6 7.30 -3.22 10.87
C VAL A 6 6.93 -4.43 10.00
N LEU A 7 7.67 -4.69 8.92
CA LEU A 7 7.39 -5.80 8.00
C LEU A 7 7.36 -7.18 8.68
N LYS A 8 8.16 -7.39 9.74
CA LYS A 8 8.17 -8.66 10.49
C LYS A 8 6.89 -8.91 11.28
N GLN A 9 6.09 -7.88 11.51
CA GLN A 9 4.83 -7.96 12.26
C GLN A 9 3.61 -8.09 11.34
N LEU A 10 3.77 -7.82 10.04
CA LEU A 10 2.68 -7.89 9.07
C LEU A 10 2.40 -9.35 8.64
N PRO A 11 1.15 -9.65 8.23
CA PRO A 11 0.82 -10.95 7.65
C PRO A 11 1.68 -11.27 6.42
N LYS A 12 2.06 -12.54 6.27
CA LYS A 12 2.80 -13.01 5.09
C LYS A 12 1.92 -12.93 3.85
N VAL A 13 2.51 -12.49 2.74
CA VAL A 13 1.83 -12.31 1.44
C VAL A 13 2.23 -13.32 0.37
N SER A 14 2.90 -14.43 0.75
CA SER A 14 3.37 -15.45 -0.21
C SER A 14 2.24 -16.13 -1.00
N HIS A 15 1.00 -16.07 -0.51
CA HIS A 15 -0.18 -16.61 -1.16
C HIS A 15 -0.80 -15.65 -2.20
N LEU A 16 -0.30 -14.41 -2.29
CA LEU A 16 -0.76 -13.41 -3.25
C LEU A 16 0.14 -13.40 -4.48
N ALA A 17 -0.46 -13.29 -5.67
CA ALA A 17 0.21 -12.92 -6.90
C ALA A 17 0.34 -11.38 -7.00
N SER A 18 -0.72 -10.65 -6.67
CA SER A 18 -0.75 -9.19 -6.67
C SER A 18 -1.95 -8.61 -5.92
N ILE A 19 -1.93 -7.30 -5.73
CA ILE A 19 -3.08 -6.48 -5.35
C ILE A 19 -3.38 -5.49 -6.48
N GLU A 20 -4.60 -5.52 -7.01
CA GLU A 20 -5.14 -4.50 -7.91
C GLU A 20 -5.84 -3.42 -7.06
N LEU A 21 -5.54 -2.15 -7.32
CA LEU A 21 -6.22 -1.00 -6.73
C LEU A 21 -7.16 -0.38 -7.75
N LEU A 22 -8.41 -0.17 -7.34
CA LEU A 22 -9.47 0.33 -8.21
C LEU A 22 -9.99 1.67 -7.70
N ASP A 23 -10.28 2.59 -8.62
CA ASP A 23 -10.97 3.83 -8.31
C ASP A 23 -12.50 3.63 -8.12
N ASP A 24 -13.22 4.73 -8.01
CA ASP A 24 -14.68 4.76 -7.88
C ASP A 24 -15.40 4.28 -9.15
N GLY A 25 -14.75 4.38 -10.32
CA GLY A 25 -15.23 3.95 -11.63
C GLY A 25 -14.87 2.52 -12.02
N ASP A 26 -14.42 1.67 -11.09
CA ASP A 26 -13.96 0.29 -11.36
C ASP A 26 -12.70 0.18 -12.24
N ALA A 27 -12.00 1.28 -12.50
CA ALA A 27 -10.77 1.24 -13.27
C ALA A 27 -9.60 0.82 -12.37
N VAL A 28 -8.77 -0.13 -12.85
CA VAL A 28 -7.52 -0.49 -12.17
C VAL A 28 -6.51 0.64 -12.37
N VAL A 29 -6.23 1.37 -11.30
CA VAL A 29 -5.30 2.52 -11.31
C VAL A 29 -3.88 2.13 -10.91
N ALA A 30 -3.70 0.97 -10.25
CA ALA A 30 -2.40 0.43 -9.94
C ALA A 30 -2.46 -1.07 -9.64
N THR A 31 -1.35 -1.76 -9.89
CA THR A 31 -1.14 -3.15 -9.49
C THR A 31 0.17 -3.26 -8.72
N ILE A 32 0.10 -3.80 -7.50
CA ILE A 32 1.27 -4.11 -6.67
C ILE A 32 1.53 -5.60 -6.77
N GLU A 33 2.60 -5.98 -7.44
CA GLU A 33 2.92 -7.39 -7.70
C GLU A 33 3.74 -7.99 -6.56
N ASN A 34 3.56 -9.30 -6.32
CA ASN A 34 4.43 -10.06 -5.45
C ASN A 34 5.76 -10.39 -6.16
N ARG A 35 6.63 -9.39 -6.25
CA ARG A 35 7.94 -9.49 -6.90
C ARG A 35 9.04 -8.81 -6.07
N PRO A 36 10.33 -9.13 -6.30
CA PRO A 36 11.44 -8.43 -5.67
C PRO A 36 11.31 -6.91 -5.84
N GLY A 37 11.54 -6.16 -4.76
CA GLY A 37 11.36 -4.70 -4.73
C GLY A 37 9.94 -4.20 -4.43
N GLN A 38 8.90 -5.04 -4.52
CA GLN A 38 7.51 -4.65 -4.19
C GLN A 38 6.92 -5.37 -2.97
N GLY A 39 7.55 -6.44 -2.48
CA GLY A 39 7.02 -7.25 -1.38
C GLY A 39 6.68 -6.47 -0.11
N GLY A 40 7.46 -5.44 0.24
CA GLY A 40 7.17 -4.58 1.38
C GLY A 40 5.88 -3.77 1.20
N SER A 41 5.70 -3.14 0.03
CA SER A 41 4.44 -2.44 -0.29
C SER A 41 3.26 -3.39 -0.36
N LEU A 42 3.43 -4.59 -0.93
CA LEU A 42 2.38 -5.60 -0.99
C LEU A 42 1.90 -5.99 0.41
N ALA A 43 2.81 -6.21 1.35
CA ALA A 43 2.48 -6.53 2.74
C ALA A 43 1.71 -5.39 3.43
N VAL A 44 2.14 -4.14 3.26
CA VAL A 44 1.45 -2.97 3.82
C VAL A 44 0.04 -2.86 3.23
N TYR A 45 -0.10 -2.86 1.91
CA TYR A 45 -1.41 -2.70 1.27
C TYR A 45 -2.36 -3.87 1.59
N ASN A 46 -1.87 -5.11 1.68
CA ASN A 46 -2.66 -6.24 2.15
C ASN A 46 -3.15 -6.01 3.59
N HIS A 47 -2.28 -5.59 4.50
CA HIS A 47 -2.66 -5.34 5.89
C HIS A 47 -3.72 -4.22 6.00
N LEU A 48 -3.54 -3.11 5.27
CA LEU A 48 -4.52 -2.02 5.24
C LEU A 48 -5.88 -2.50 4.74
N ALA A 49 -5.90 -3.28 3.66
CA ALA A 49 -7.13 -3.84 3.11
C ALA A 49 -7.84 -4.79 4.09
N GLN A 50 -7.08 -5.60 4.83
CA GLN A 50 -7.65 -6.51 5.84
C GLN A 50 -8.26 -5.77 7.03
N VAL A 51 -7.65 -4.66 7.46
CA VAL A 51 -8.11 -3.88 8.62
C VAL A 51 -9.27 -2.95 8.25
N HIS A 52 -9.21 -2.30 7.08
CA HIS A 52 -10.12 -1.23 6.71
C HIS A 52 -11.11 -1.60 5.58
N GLY A 53 -10.92 -2.72 4.90
CA GLY A 53 -11.72 -3.15 3.73
C GLY A 53 -11.40 -2.42 2.43
N ALA A 54 -10.78 -1.24 2.49
CA ALA A 54 -10.36 -0.41 1.36
C ALA A 54 -9.16 0.48 1.76
N ILE A 55 -8.52 1.13 0.79
CA ILE A 55 -7.53 2.17 1.06
C ILE A 55 -8.24 3.52 1.14
N THR A 56 -8.89 3.79 2.28
CA THR A 56 -9.50 5.08 2.61
C THR A 56 -8.42 6.11 2.99
N PRO A 57 -8.74 7.41 3.10
CA PRO A 57 -7.79 8.40 3.63
C PRO A 57 -7.27 8.06 5.04
N GLU A 58 -8.08 7.39 5.86
CA GLU A 58 -7.66 6.90 7.17
C GLU A 58 -6.68 5.73 7.06
N ALA A 59 -6.99 4.73 6.23
CA ALA A 59 -6.10 3.62 5.96
C ALA A 59 -4.78 4.11 5.35
N ALA A 60 -4.83 5.11 4.47
CA ALA A 60 -3.65 5.72 3.87
C ALA A 60 -2.75 6.39 4.92
N ARG A 61 -3.31 7.16 5.86
CA ARG A 61 -2.54 7.71 7.00
C ARG A 61 -1.86 6.61 7.82
N LYS A 62 -2.57 5.51 8.10
CA LYS A 62 -1.97 4.34 8.77
C LYS A 62 -0.88 3.68 7.94
N GLY A 63 -1.05 3.59 6.64
CA GLY A 63 -0.01 3.11 5.73
C GLY A 63 1.26 3.95 5.78
N LEU A 64 1.12 5.28 5.80
CA LEU A 64 2.27 6.20 5.94
C LEU A 64 3.01 5.99 7.27
N GLU A 65 2.30 5.73 8.37
CA GLU A 65 2.94 5.35 9.65
C GLU A 65 3.71 4.02 9.51
N LEU A 66 3.14 3.02 8.82
CA LEU A 66 3.75 1.70 8.61
C LEU A 66 5.01 1.75 7.73
N PHE A 67 5.06 2.67 6.76
CA PHE A 67 6.24 2.89 5.92
C PHE A 67 7.41 3.55 6.67
N SER A 68 7.18 4.08 7.89
CA SER A 68 8.21 4.63 8.78
C SER A 68 9.15 5.60 8.04
N GLU A 69 10.46 5.37 8.05
CA GLU A 69 11.49 6.25 7.48
C GLU A 69 11.33 6.47 5.97
N HIS A 70 10.63 5.57 5.25
CA HIS A 70 10.36 5.75 3.82
C HIS A 70 9.30 6.80 3.54
N THR A 71 8.43 7.11 4.51
CA THR A 71 7.46 8.20 4.36
C THR A 71 8.17 9.55 4.32
N GLU A 72 9.14 9.77 5.20
CA GLU A 72 9.96 10.99 5.18
C GLU A 72 10.76 11.12 3.87
N ASP A 73 11.33 10.00 3.39
CA ASP A 73 12.06 9.97 2.12
C ASP A 73 11.16 10.25 0.91
N ALA A 74 9.90 9.79 0.93
CA ALA A 74 8.91 10.08 -0.13
C ALA A 74 8.49 11.56 -0.13
N LEU A 75 8.25 12.14 1.05
CA LEU A 75 7.94 13.57 1.18
C LEU A 75 9.10 14.45 0.69
N ALA A 76 10.34 14.06 0.97
CA ALA A 76 11.52 14.78 0.51
C ALA A 76 11.83 14.57 -0.98
N ASN A 77 11.40 13.45 -1.57
CA ASN A 77 11.68 13.07 -2.95
C ASN A 77 10.41 12.57 -3.68
N PRO A 78 9.47 13.47 -4.05
CA PRO A 78 8.23 13.08 -4.70
C PRO A 78 8.47 12.24 -5.97
N GLY A 79 7.76 11.12 -6.08
CA GLY A 79 7.86 10.18 -7.21
C GLY A 79 8.90 9.07 -7.04
N LYS A 80 9.74 9.12 -5.99
CA LYS A 80 10.71 8.08 -5.67
C LYS A 80 10.05 6.80 -5.14
N HIS A 81 8.89 6.93 -4.50
CA HIS A 81 8.20 5.82 -3.84
C HIS A 81 6.74 5.75 -4.29
N PRO A 82 6.44 5.25 -5.51
CA PRO A 82 5.10 5.37 -6.10
C PRO A 82 3.95 4.85 -5.22
N ASN A 83 4.20 3.84 -4.38
CA ASN A 83 3.21 3.29 -3.47
C ASN A 83 2.98 4.17 -2.22
N ILE A 84 3.99 4.91 -1.76
CA ILE A 84 3.90 5.85 -0.64
C ILE A 84 3.32 7.18 -1.15
N ASP A 85 3.82 7.67 -2.29
CA ASP A 85 3.31 8.85 -2.99
C ASP A 85 1.80 8.73 -3.24
N ARG A 86 1.33 7.53 -3.62
CA ARG A 86 -0.10 7.24 -3.76
C ARG A 86 -0.86 7.46 -2.45
N LEU A 87 -0.36 6.94 -1.33
CA LEU A 87 -1.03 7.10 -0.03
C LEU A 87 -1.08 8.58 0.38
N ILE A 88 0.00 9.34 0.17
CA ILE A 88 0.03 10.79 0.39
C ILE A 88 -1.08 11.46 -0.42
N GLY A 89 -1.15 11.18 -1.72
CA GLY A 89 -2.16 11.76 -2.60
C GLY A 89 -3.60 11.40 -2.21
N LEU A 90 -3.86 10.17 -1.74
CA LEU A 90 -5.19 9.78 -1.23
C LEU A 90 -5.58 10.57 0.02
N VAL A 91 -4.63 10.82 0.93
CA VAL A 91 -4.87 11.64 2.12
C VAL A 91 -5.18 13.08 1.73
N GLU A 92 -4.42 13.66 0.80
CA GLU A 92 -4.59 15.04 0.35
C GLU A 92 -5.91 15.26 -0.40
N ARG A 93 -6.31 14.33 -1.27
CA ARG A 93 -7.52 14.46 -2.08
C ARG A 93 -8.78 13.92 -1.41
N GLY A 94 -8.65 13.21 -0.28
CA GLY A 94 -9.78 12.58 0.39
C GLY A 94 -10.37 11.40 -0.39
N GLU A 95 -9.56 10.74 -1.22
CA GLU A 95 -9.98 9.66 -2.12
C GLU A 95 -9.85 8.29 -1.46
N THR A 96 -10.68 7.34 -1.92
CA THR A 96 -10.63 5.94 -1.48
C THR A 96 -10.37 5.04 -2.69
N LEU A 97 -9.47 4.07 -2.54
CA LEU A 97 -9.29 3.00 -3.52
C LEU A 97 -9.84 1.68 -2.98
N ARG A 98 -10.56 0.95 -3.83
CA ARG A 98 -10.95 -0.44 -3.55
C ARG A 98 -9.77 -1.37 -3.83
N VAL A 99 -9.77 -2.49 -3.13
CA VAL A 99 -8.68 -3.47 -3.18
C VAL A 99 -9.20 -4.79 -3.69
N LYS A 100 -8.52 -5.34 -4.71
CA LYS A 100 -8.80 -6.68 -5.23
C LYS A 100 -7.55 -7.53 -5.20
N HIS A 101 -7.61 -8.61 -4.44
CA HIS A 101 -6.52 -9.56 -4.30
C HIS A 101 -6.50 -10.52 -5.49
N ARG A 102 -5.31 -10.79 -6.02
CA ARG A 102 -5.03 -11.89 -6.94
C ARG A 102 -4.21 -12.93 -6.20
N PHE A 103 -4.73 -14.14 -6.09
CA PHE A 103 -4.05 -15.23 -5.40
C PHE A 103 -3.06 -15.93 -6.34
N ALA A 104 -1.93 -16.37 -5.79
CA ALA A 104 -1.00 -17.23 -6.52
C ALA A 104 -1.62 -18.62 -6.71
N LEU A 105 -1.32 -19.25 -7.85
CA LEU A 105 -1.72 -20.63 -8.17
C LEU A 105 -0.82 -21.65 -7.45
#